data_AF-A0A7J7MTF7-F1
#
_entry.id   AF-A0A7J7MTF7-F1
#
_cell.length_a   1.000
_cell.length_b   1.000
_cell.length_c   1.000
_cell.angle_alpha   90.00
_cell.angle_beta   90.00
_cell.angle_gamma   90.00
#
_symmetry.space_group_name_H-M   'P 1'
#
loop_
_entity.id
_entity.type
_entity.pdbx_description
1 polymer ?
#
loop_
_entity_poly.entity_id
_entity_poly.type
_entity_poly.pdbx_seq_one_letter_code
_entity_poly.pdbx_strand_id
1 'polypeptide(L)'
;MPFFVGLFLGIALGIGLIVFFAHSENTRSRHRSELATTIAAFARMTVEDSRKILPADFYPSWVVFSQRQKLTWLNAHLTKIWPYVNEAASELIKASVEPVLEQYRPAVISGLKFSKLTLGTVAPQFTGVSIIEDGGSEGITLELELQWDGNPNIVLDIKTIVGVALPVQVKNIGFTGVFRLIFKPLIEEIPCVGAVSYSLREKKKLDFTLKVVGGDLSSIPGLADAIEVCTELPIMNNCFYSYF
;
A
#
# COMPACT_ATOMS: atom_id res chain seq x y z
N MET A 1 5.44 79.43 41.15
CA MET A 1 4.37 78.98 40.24
C MET A 1 4.83 78.14 39.03
N PRO A 2 6.02 78.27 38.41
CA PRO A 2 6.33 77.53 37.18
C PRO A 2 6.69 76.05 37.37
N PHE A 3 7.19 75.65 38.55
CA PHE A 3 7.58 74.27 38.85
C PHE A 3 6.40 73.28 38.86
N PHE A 4 5.27 73.67 39.47
CA PHE A 4 4.07 72.83 39.53
C PHE A 4 3.44 72.60 38.15
N VAL A 5 3.50 73.61 37.27
CA VAL A 5 2.98 73.49 35.90
C VAL A 5 3.80 72.48 35.08
N GLY A 6 5.13 72.50 35.21
CA GLY A 6 6.02 71.53 34.55
C GLY A 6 5.83 70.09 35.04
N LEU A 7 5.61 69.90 36.35
CA LEU A 7 5.36 68.58 36.95
C LEU A 7 4.06 67.96 36.41
N PHE A 8 2.97 68.73 36.37
CA PHE A 8 1.70 68.26 35.84
C PHE A 8 1.78 67.91 34.35
N LEU A 9 2.47 68.74 33.55
CA LEU A 9 2.66 68.48 32.13
C LEU A 9 3.49 67.21 31.88
N GLY A 10 4.54 66.99 32.66
CA GLY A 10 5.39 65.80 32.56
C GLY A 10 4.64 64.51 32.93
N ILE A 11 3.83 64.54 33.98
CA ILE A 11 3.00 63.38 34.38
C ILE A 11 1.93 63.09 33.32
N ALA A 12 1.28 64.11 32.78
CA ALA A 12 0.27 63.94 31.74
C ALA A 12 0.86 63.34 30.45
N LEU A 13 2.05 63.79 30.03
CA LEU A 13 2.77 63.23 28.89
C LEU A 13 3.24 61.79 29.15
N GLY A 14 3.73 61.49 30.36
CA GLY A 14 4.15 60.15 30.75
C GLY A 14 2.99 59.15 30.72
N ILE A 15 1.83 59.51 31.29
CA ILE A 15 0.62 58.69 31.26
C ILE A 15 0.12 58.53 29.82
N GLY A 16 0.11 59.61 29.03
CA GLY A 16 -0.28 59.58 27.62
C GLY A 16 0.56 58.61 26.79
N LEU A 17 1.88 58.61 26.99
CA LEU A 17 2.80 57.67 26.33
C LEU A 17 2.54 56.23 26.74
N ILE A 18 2.32 55.95 28.03
CA ILE A 18 2.03 54.60 28.52
C ILE A 18 0.72 54.08 27.92
N VAL A 19 -0.34 54.89 27.90
CA VAL A 19 -1.63 54.52 27.32
C VAL A 19 -1.52 54.30 25.81
N PHE A 20 -0.78 55.16 25.10
CA PHE A 20 -0.55 54.99 23.67
C PHE A 20 0.21 53.70 23.36
N PHE A 21 1.30 53.42 24.09
CA PHE A 21 2.07 52.19 23.93
C PHE A 21 1.22 50.96 24.27
N ALA A 22 0.52 50.95 25.41
CA ALA A 22 -0.34 49.84 25.81
C ALA A 22 -1.46 49.59 24.79
N HIS A 23 -2.08 50.64 24.25
CA HIS A 23 -3.10 50.50 23.21
C HIS A 23 -2.50 49.96 21.91
N SER A 24 -1.32 50.44 21.50
CA SER A 24 -0.64 49.98 20.29
C SER A 24 -0.23 48.51 20.37
N GLU A 25 0.27 48.06 21.53
CA GLU A 25 0.65 46.66 21.76
C GLU A 25 -0.56 45.74 21.83
N ASN A 26 -1.64 46.17 22.51
CA ASN A 26 -2.87 45.39 22.61
C ASN A 26 -3.54 45.23 21.23
N THR A 27 -3.50 46.26 20.40
CA THR A 27 -4.02 46.21 19.03
C THR A 27 -3.17 45.26 18.17
N ARG A 28 -1.84 45.34 18.28
CA ARG A 28 -0.92 44.44 17.56
C ARG A 28 -1.07 42.98 18.01
N SER A 29 -1.32 42.76 19.30
CA SER A 29 -1.51 41.41 19.86
C SER A 29 -2.80 40.77 19.36
N ARG A 30 -3.91 41.52 19.33
CA ARG A 30 -5.20 41.03 18.83
C ARG A 30 -5.11 40.56 17.39
N HIS A 31 -4.45 41.32 16.53
CA HIS A 31 -4.29 40.95 15.12
C HIS A 31 -3.48 39.65 14.94
N ARG A 32 -2.44 39.44 15.77
CA ARG A 32 -1.67 38.19 15.76
C ARG A 32 -2.50 36.99 16.24
N SER A 33 -3.34 37.18 17.25
CA SER A 33 -4.22 36.13 17.74
C SER A 33 -5.26 35.73 16.69
N GLU A 34 -5.86 36.69 15.98
CA GLU A 34 -6.84 36.43 14.91
C GLU A 34 -6.23 35.72 13.70
N LEU A 35 -5.04 36.14 13.27
CA LEU A 35 -4.31 35.45 12.21
C LEU A 35 -3.93 34.03 12.64
N ALA A 36 -3.46 33.84 13.88
CA ALA A 36 -3.11 32.53 14.41
C ALA A 36 -4.31 31.60 14.53
N THR A 37 -5.48 32.08 14.96
CA THR A 37 -6.71 31.28 15.02
C THR A 37 -7.21 30.91 13.64
N THR A 38 -7.12 31.84 12.69
CA THR A 38 -7.53 31.61 11.30
C THR A 38 -6.61 30.59 10.63
N ILE A 39 -5.30 30.74 10.78
CA ILE A 39 -4.31 29.77 10.27
C ILE A 39 -4.50 28.40 10.93
N ALA A 40 -4.74 28.35 12.24
CA ALA A 40 -5.02 27.11 12.95
C ALA A 40 -6.33 26.46 12.51
N ALA A 41 -7.35 27.26 12.18
CA ALA A 41 -8.61 26.77 11.62
C ALA A 41 -8.40 26.20 10.21
N PHE A 42 -7.64 26.88 9.34
CA PHE A 42 -7.28 26.39 8.02
C PHE A 42 -6.41 25.13 8.07
N ALA A 43 -5.46 25.05 9.01
CA ALA A 43 -4.63 23.86 9.21
C ALA A 43 -5.43 22.64 9.72
N ARG A 44 -6.60 22.88 10.32
CA ARG A 44 -7.51 21.83 10.81
C ARG A 44 -8.59 21.44 9.81
N MET A 45 -8.73 22.14 8.67
CA MET A 45 -9.72 21.77 7.66
C MET A 45 -9.36 20.41 7.07
N THR A 46 -10.28 19.46 7.22
CA THR A 46 -10.20 18.15 6.58
C THR A 46 -10.60 18.27 5.11
N VAL A 47 -10.26 17.26 4.32
CA VAL A 47 -10.56 17.19 2.88
C VAL A 47 -12.06 17.35 2.60
N GLU A 48 -12.91 16.92 3.53
CA GLU A 48 -14.37 17.04 3.43
C GLU A 48 -14.85 18.50 3.51
N ASP A 49 -14.27 19.31 4.39
CA ASP A 49 -14.64 20.73 4.49
C ASP A 49 -14.11 21.53 3.29
N SER A 50 -12.94 21.16 2.74
CA SER A 50 -12.47 21.75 1.49
C SER A 50 -13.43 21.49 0.31
N ARG A 51 -14.04 20.30 0.25
CA ARG A 51 -15.07 19.97 -0.76
C ARG A 51 -16.37 20.78 -0.59
N LYS A 52 -16.72 21.19 0.63
CA LYS A 52 -17.89 22.06 0.87
C LYS A 52 -17.62 23.52 0.48
N ILE A 53 -16.38 23.97 0.64
CA ILE A 53 -15.97 25.35 0.37
C ILE A 53 -15.70 25.57 -1.13
N LEU A 54 -15.19 24.55 -1.83
CA LEU A 54 -14.85 24.60 -3.26
C LEU A 54 -15.58 23.47 -4.02
N PRO A 55 -16.55 23.81 -4.89
CA PRO A 55 -17.21 22.85 -5.77
C PRO A 55 -16.21 22.15 -6.69
N ALA A 56 -16.53 20.92 -7.10
CA ALA A 56 -15.67 20.08 -7.93
C ALA A 56 -15.18 20.78 -9.23
N ASP A 57 -15.97 21.70 -9.76
CA ASP A 57 -15.74 22.39 -11.04
C ASP A 57 -14.58 23.40 -11.00
N PHE A 58 -14.15 23.84 -9.81
CA PHE A 58 -13.07 24.82 -9.65
C PHE A 58 -11.72 24.17 -9.32
N TYR A 59 -11.64 22.84 -9.24
CA TYR A 59 -10.36 22.19 -8.98
C TYR A 59 -9.48 22.18 -10.23
N PRO A 60 -8.21 22.59 -10.11
CA PRO A 60 -7.23 22.38 -11.16
C PRO A 60 -7.12 20.89 -11.49
N SER A 61 -6.87 20.55 -12.76
CA SER A 61 -6.80 19.17 -13.25
C SER A 61 -5.73 18.28 -12.58
N TRP A 62 -4.77 18.89 -11.88
CA TRP A 62 -3.72 18.21 -11.11
C TRP A 62 -4.10 17.93 -9.65
N VAL A 63 -5.24 18.45 -9.17
CA VAL A 63 -5.77 18.19 -7.83
C VAL A 63 -6.71 16.99 -7.91
N VAL A 64 -6.15 15.79 -7.69
CA VAL A 64 -6.94 14.56 -7.57
C VAL A 64 -7.14 14.26 -6.10
N PHE A 65 -8.38 14.41 -5.62
CA PHE A 65 -8.75 13.90 -4.31
C PHE A 65 -8.88 12.38 -4.39
N SER A 66 -7.79 11.68 -4.12
CA SER A 66 -7.86 10.22 -4.01
C SER A 66 -8.77 9.88 -2.83
N GLN A 67 -9.90 9.24 -3.11
CA GLN A 67 -10.70 8.59 -2.05
C GLN A 67 -9.94 7.44 -1.37
N ARG A 68 -8.78 7.08 -1.92
CA ARG A 68 -7.87 6.08 -1.41
C ARG A 68 -6.95 6.68 -0.38
N GLN A 69 -6.91 6.06 0.79
CA GLN A 69 -5.98 6.40 1.85
C GLN A 69 -4.66 5.67 1.62
N LYS A 70 -3.54 6.38 1.82
CA LYS A 70 -2.20 5.79 1.78
C LYS A 70 -1.87 5.23 3.16
N LEU A 71 -1.52 3.94 3.24
CA LEU A 71 -1.14 3.28 4.49
C LEU A 71 0.38 3.21 4.64
N THR A 72 1.01 4.36 4.89
CA THR A 72 2.48 4.44 5.07
C THR A 72 2.97 3.62 6.27
N TRP A 73 2.21 3.58 7.36
CA TRP A 73 2.53 2.78 8.54
C TRP A 73 2.48 1.28 8.25
N LEU A 74 1.51 0.83 7.43
CA LEU A 74 1.36 -0.58 7.06
C LEU A 74 2.53 -1.01 6.17
N ASN A 75 2.92 -0.16 5.23
CA ASN A 75 4.10 -0.38 4.40
C ASN A 75 5.39 -0.46 5.24
N ALA A 76 5.54 0.41 6.26
CA ALA A 76 6.67 0.35 7.18
C ALA A 76 6.69 -0.93 8.01
N HIS A 77 5.53 -1.40 8.48
CA HIS A 77 5.40 -2.67 9.19
C HIS A 77 5.75 -3.85 8.26
N LEU A 78 5.17 -3.88 7.06
CA LEU A 78 5.40 -4.92 6.06
C LEU A 78 6.87 -5.02 5.66
N THR A 79 7.56 -3.89 5.51
CA THR A 79 9.00 -3.86 5.23
C THR A 79 9.83 -4.52 6.32
N LYS A 80 9.44 -4.36 7.60
CA LYS A 80 10.15 -4.98 8.73
C LYS A 80 9.93 -6.48 8.82
N ILE A 81 8.72 -6.95 8.52
CA ILE A 81 8.39 -8.38 8.57
C ILE A 81 8.78 -9.14 7.31
N TRP A 82 9.02 -8.41 6.20
CA TRP A 82 9.32 -8.98 4.89
C TRP A 82 10.42 -10.05 4.87
N PRO A 83 11.59 -9.92 5.55
CA PRO A 83 12.59 -10.99 5.54
C PRO A 83 12.04 -12.33 6.05
N TYR A 84 11.21 -12.31 7.10
CA TYR A 84 10.56 -13.49 7.66
C TYR A 84 9.48 -14.04 6.73
N VAL A 85 8.68 -13.15 6.14
CA VAL A 85 7.66 -13.52 5.14
C VAL A 85 8.32 -14.12 3.91
N ASN A 86 9.42 -13.56 3.43
CA ASN A 86 10.17 -14.06 2.28
C ASN A 86 10.69 -15.48 2.54
N GLU A 87 11.23 -15.77 3.71
CA GLU A 87 11.70 -17.10 4.07
C GLU A 87 10.53 -18.10 4.12
N ALA A 88 9.50 -17.81 4.90
CA ALA A 88 8.33 -18.69 5.06
C ALA A 88 7.58 -18.92 3.74
N ALA A 89 7.33 -17.85 2.97
CA ALA A 89 6.67 -17.96 1.68
C ALA A 89 7.53 -18.70 0.66
N SER A 90 8.87 -18.56 0.72
CA SER A 90 9.76 -19.30 -0.17
C SER A 90 9.70 -20.80 0.11
N GLU A 91 9.67 -21.21 1.37
CA GLU A 91 9.50 -22.61 1.76
C GLU A 91 8.13 -23.16 1.37
N LEU A 92 7.06 -22.39 1.62
CA LEU A 92 5.70 -22.80 1.25
C LEU A 92 5.55 -22.97 -0.26
N ILE A 93 6.11 -22.05 -1.06
CA ILE A 93 6.09 -22.16 -2.52
C ILE A 93 6.87 -23.39 -2.96
N LYS A 94 8.05 -23.67 -2.41
CA LYS A 94 8.78 -24.92 -2.72
C LYS A 94 7.91 -26.14 -2.40
N ALA A 95 7.37 -26.22 -1.20
CA ALA A 95 6.55 -27.35 -0.75
C ALA A 95 5.27 -27.54 -1.60
N SER A 96 4.66 -26.46 -2.07
CA SER A 96 3.45 -26.51 -2.89
C SER A 96 3.73 -26.74 -4.38
N VAL A 97 4.81 -26.19 -4.93
CA VAL A 97 5.08 -26.19 -6.37
C VAL A 97 5.95 -27.37 -6.80
N GLU A 98 6.89 -27.85 -5.99
CA GLU A 98 7.67 -29.07 -6.29
C GLU A 98 6.80 -30.30 -6.61
N PRO A 99 5.75 -30.64 -5.84
CA PRO A 99 4.92 -31.79 -6.16
C PRO A 99 4.12 -31.60 -7.46
N VAL A 100 3.68 -30.38 -7.75
CA VAL A 100 2.96 -30.06 -9.00
C VAL A 100 3.91 -30.16 -10.20
N LEU A 101 5.14 -29.67 -10.08
CA LEU A 101 6.16 -29.80 -11.12
C LEU A 101 6.55 -31.27 -11.39
N GLU A 102 6.62 -32.10 -10.36
CA GLU A 102 6.84 -33.55 -10.52
C GLU A 102 5.63 -34.24 -11.18
N GLN A 103 4.41 -33.81 -10.88
CA GLN A 103 3.19 -34.37 -11.49
C GLN A 103 3.07 -34.04 -12.98
N TYR A 104 3.40 -32.80 -13.38
CA TYR A 104 3.35 -32.34 -14.78
C TYR A 104 4.67 -32.56 -15.53
N ARG A 105 5.57 -33.39 -14.99
CA ARG A 105 6.86 -33.71 -15.57
C ARG A 105 6.71 -34.23 -17.01
N PRO A 106 7.25 -33.51 -18.01
CA PRO A 106 7.36 -34.05 -19.37
C PRO A 106 8.30 -35.25 -19.39
N ALA A 107 8.00 -36.23 -20.24
CA ALA A 107 8.77 -37.48 -20.37
C ALA A 107 10.25 -37.29 -20.81
N VAL A 108 10.72 -36.05 -21.01
CA VAL A 108 12.09 -35.69 -21.42
C VAL A 108 12.95 -35.25 -20.21
N ILE A 109 12.32 -34.93 -19.09
CA ILE A 109 12.97 -34.42 -17.87
C ILE A 109 13.05 -35.55 -16.85
N SER A 110 14.20 -35.72 -16.18
CA SER A 110 14.48 -36.71 -15.10
C SER A 110 14.39 -36.15 -13.67
N GLY A 111 14.54 -34.84 -13.43
CA GLY A 111 14.22 -34.18 -12.15
C GLY A 111 13.94 -32.68 -12.29
N LEU A 112 12.96 -32.14 -11.55
CA LEU A 112 12.72 -30.69 -11.41
C LEU A 112 12.83 -30.35 -9.91
N LYS A 113 13.85 -29.57 -9.53
CA LYS A 113 14.03 -29.15 -8.13
C LYS A 113 14.38 -27.68 -8.04
N PHE A 114 13.91 -27.02 -6.98
CA PHE A 114 14.36 -25.66 -6.69
C PHE A 114 15.71 -25.70 -5.97
N SER A 115 16.75 -25.20 -6.64
CA SER A 115 18.08 -25.03 -6.07
C SER A 115 18.07 -23.87 -5.06
N LYS A 116 17.45 -22.76 -5.45
CA LYS A 116 17.30 -21.56 -4.63
C LYS A 116 15.97 -20.90 -4.97
N LEU A 117 15.20 -20.51 -3.97
CA LEU A 117 13.98 -19.73 -4.16
C LEU A 117 13.98 -18.65 -3.10
N THR A 118 14.02 -17.40 -3.56
CA THR A 118 13.85 -16.21 -2.73
C THR A 118 12.98 -15.22 -3.48
N LEU A 119 11.98 -14.65 -2.82
CA LEU A 119 11.10 -13.62 -3.37
C LEU A 119 11.80 -12.25 -3.49
N GLY A 120 12.92 -12.08 -2.78
CA GLY A 120 13.78 -10.90 -2.90
C GLY A 120 13.76 -10.03 -1.65
N THR A 121 14.48 -8.91 -1.71
CA THR A 121 14.62 -7.97 -0.59
C THR A 121 13.55 -6.88 -0.58
N VAL A 122 12.85 -6.69 -1.70
CA VAL A 122 11.85 -5.64 -1.87
C VAL A 122 10.49 -6.16 -1.41
N ALA A 123 9.94 -5.54 -0.37
CA ALA A 123 8.61 -5.82 0.14
C ALA A 123 7.52 -5.23 -0.77
N PRO A 124 6.35 -5.87 -0.88
CA PRO A 124 5.20 -5.31 -1.56
C PRO A 124 4.69 -4.06 -0.82
N GLN A 125 4.07 -3.15 -1.57
CA GLN A 125 3.58 -1.87 -1.06
C GLN A 125 2.09 -1.74 -1.32
N PHE A 126 1.35 -1.31 -0.29
CA PHE A 126 -0.03 -0.89 -0.44
C PHE A 126 -0.04 0.54 -0.98
N THR A 127 -0.59 0.71 -2.19
CA THR A 127 -0.66 1.99 -2.89
C THR A 127 -1.91 2.79 -2.50
N GLY A 128 -2.99 2.10 -2.14
CA GLY A 128 -4.23 2.73 -1.73
C GLY A 128 -5.19 1.76 -1.05
N VAL A 129 -5.99 2.31 -0.15
CA VAL A 129 -7.07 1.59 0.53
C VAL A 129 -8.36 2.38 0.44
N SER A 130 -9.45 1.71 0.05
CA SER A 130 -10.79 2.29 -0.01
C SER A 130 -11.82 1.37 0.61
N ILE A 131 -12.75 1.94 1.36
CA ILE A 131 -13.92 1.24 1.87
C ILE A 131 -15.05 1.46 0.88
N ILE A 132 -15.68 0.38 0.44
CA ILE A 132 -16.90 0.41 -0.35
C ILE A 132 -18.05 0.15 0.62
N GLU A 133 -18.86 1.18 0.81
CA GLU A 133 -20.16 1.06 1.46
C GLU A 133 -21.14 0.49 0.41
N ASP A 134 -21.43 -0.80 0.51
CA ASP A 134 -22.60 -1.34 -0.16
C ASP A 134 -23.83 -0.79 0.59
N GLY A 135 -24.81 -0.24 -0.12
CA GLY A 135 -25.96 0.48 0.46
C GLY A 135 -26.88 -0.33 1.40
N GLY A 136 -26.48 -1.54 1.82
CA GLY A 136 -27.09 -2.31 2.89
C GLY A 136 -26.21 -2.35 4.14
N SER A 137 -26.82 -2.13 5.32
CA SER A 137 -26.15 -2.01 6.62
C SER A 137 -25.53 -3.30 7.19
N GLU A 138 -25.35 -4.34 6.37
CA GLU A 138 -25.01 -5.70 6.84
C GLU A 138 -23.55 -6.10 6.61
N GLY A 139 -22.75 -5.29 5.91
CA GLY A 139 -21.37 -5.67 5.61
C GLY A 139 -20.47 -4.51 5.21
N ILE A 140 -19.17 -4.70 5.40
CA ILE A 140 -18.13 -3.75 5.03
C ILE A 140 -17.26 -4.38 3.96
N THR A 141 -17.05 -3.68 2.85
CA THR A 141 -16.11 -4.12 1.82
C THR A 141 -14.88 -3.22 1.81
N LEU A 142 -13.69 -3.79 1.94
CA LEU A 142 -12.41 -3.11 1.92
C LEU A 142 -11.64 -3.50 0.67
N GLU A 143 -11.22 -2.53 -0.14
CA GLU A 143 -10.34 -2.73 -1.27
C GLU A 143 -8.92 -2.24 -0.93
N LEU A 144 -7.96 -3.14 -1.07
CA LEU A 144 -6.54 -2.93 -0.84
C LEU A 144 -5.80 -3.06 -2.17
N GLU A 145 -5.21 -1.98 -2.64
CA GLU A 145 -4.35 -2.00 -3.82
C GLU A 145 -2.92 -2.34 -3.42
N LEU A 146 -2.40 -3.43 -3.97
CA LEU A 146 -1.04 -3.90 -3.74
C LEU A 146 -0.24 -3.77 -5.03
N GLN A 147 0.96 -3.20 -4.91
CA GLN A 147 1.96 -3.21 -5.95
C GLN A 147 3.24 -3.82 -5.40
N TRP A 148 3.81 -4.74 -6.17
CA TRP A 148 5.06 -5.40 -5.86
C TRP A 148 5.95 -5.37 -7.09
N ASP A 149 7.16 -4.85 -6.90
CA ASP A 149 8.23 -4.93 -7.89
C ASP A 149 9.41 -5.59 -7.20
N GLY A 150 9.37 -6.92 -7.18
CA GLY A 150 10.31 -7.76 -6.46
C GLY A 150 11.55 -8.04 -7.29
N ASN A 151 12.67 -8.25 -6.61
CA ASN A 151 13.90 -8.81 -7.17
C ASN A 151 14.11 -10.28 -6.77
N PRO A 152 13.20 -11.20 -7.13
CA PRO A 152 13.33 -12.60 -6.77
C PRO A 152 14.51 -13.23 -7.48
N ASN A 153 15.04 -14.26 -6.84
CA ASN A 153 16.06 -15.14 -7.38
C ASN A 153 15.56 -16.57 -7.22
N ILE A 154 14.93 -17.07 -8.28
CA ILE A 154 14.41 -18.44 -8.33
C ILE A 154 15.30 -19.20 -9.32
N VAL A 155 16.03 -20.17 -8.80
CA VAL A 155 16.91 -21.06 -9.57
C VAL A 155 16.30 -22.45 -9.53
N LEU A 156 15.88 -22.92 -10.70
CA LEU A 156 15.34 -24.25 -10.95
C LEU A 156 16.42 -25.09 -11.61
N ASP A 157 16.80 -26.21 -10.99
CA ASP A 157 17.69 -27.19 -11.58
C ASP A 157 16.87 -28.25 -12.31
N ILE A 158 16.95 -28.25 -13.64
CA ILE A 158 16.26 -29.21 -14.51
C ILE A 158 17.28 -30.28 -14.90
N LYS A 159 17.08 -31.52 -14.43
CA LYS A 159 17.85 -32.67 -14.91
C LYS A 159 17.11 -33.32 -16.08
N THR A 160 17.74 -33.39 -17.25
CA THR A 160 17.18 -34.12 -18.40
C THR A 160 17.55 -35.60 -18.36
N ILE A 161 16.80 -36.45 -19.07
CA ILE A 161 17.08 -37.90 -19.16
C ILE A 161 18.43 -38.18 -19.85
N VAL A 162 18.91 -37.24 -20.68
CA VAL A 162 20.20 -37.31 -21.37
C VAL A 162 21.37 -36.94 -20.45
N GLY A 163 21.13 -36.67 -19.16
CA GLY A 163 22.16 -36.35 -18.16
C GLY A 163 22.61 -34.88 -18.17
N VAL A 164 22.01 -34.03 -19.00
CA VAL A 164 22.30 -32.58 -19.02
C VAL A 164 21.47 -31.89 -17.95
N ALA A 165 22.14 -31.16 -17.05
CA ALA A 165 21.51 -30.29 -16.07
C ALA A 165 21.45 -28.86 -16.61
N LEU A 166 20.24 -28.31 -16.74
CA LEU A 166 20.01 -26.94 -17.20
C LEU A 166 19.43 -26.11 -16.05
N PRO A 167 20.21 -25.16 -15.49
CA PRO A 167 19.70 -24.23 -14.49
C PRO A 167 18.89 -23.11 -15.16
N VAL A 168 17.62 -23.00 -14.81
CA VAL A 168 16.73 -21.92 -15.23
C VAL A 168 16.62 -20.89 -14.11
N GLN A 169 16.86 -19.61 -14.42
CA GLN A 169 16.72 -18.52 -13.45
C GLN A 169 15.52 -17.64 -13.79
N VAL A 170 14.63 -17.44 -12.82
CA VAL A 170 13.59 -16.39 -12.90
C VAL A 170 14.10 -15.17 -12.17
N LYS A 171 14.08 -14.01 -12.84
CA LYS A 171 14.48 -12.72 -12.27
C LYS A 171 13.35 -11.73 -12.46
N ASN A 172 13.22 -10.78 -11.54
CA ASN A 172 12.27 -9.66 -11.59
C ASN A 172 10.82 -10.13 -11.78
N ILE A 173 10.06 -10.12 -10.68
CA ILE A 173 8.63 -10.39 -10.71
C ILE A 173 7.91 -9.12 -10.28
N GLY A 174 7.12 -8.58 -11.19
CA GLY A 174 6.18 -7.50 -10.94
C GLY A 174 4.78 -8.07 -10.74
N PHE A 175 4.09 -7.62 -9.71
CA PHE A 175 2.69 -7.92 -9.47
C PHE A 175 1.95 -6.65 -9.07
N THR A 176 0.80 -6.39 -9.70
CA THR A 176 -0.12 -5.34 -9.27
C THR A 176 -1.51 -5.92 -9.17
N GLY A 177 -2.17 -5.76 -8.04
CA GLY A 177 -3.48 -6.34 -7.82
C GLY A 177 -4.33 -5.55 -6.83
N VAL A 178 -5.65 -5.73 -6.93
CA VAL A 178 -6.61 -5.18 -5.98
C VAL A 178 -7.26 -6.32 -5.20
N PHE A 179 -6.90 -6.42 -3.92
CA PHE A 179 -7.50 -7.36 -2.99
C PHE A 179 -8.76 -6.75 -2.40
N ARG A 180 -9.84 -7.53 -2.37
CA ARG A 180 -11.11 -7.14 -1.79
C ARG A 180 -11.41 -8.05 -0.60
N LEU A 181 -11.56 -7.45 0.57
CA LEU A 181 -11.96 -8.11 1.80
C LEU A 181 -13.41 -7.71 2.11
N ILE A 182 -14.28 -8.69 2.28
CA ILE A 182 -15.71 -8.51 2.55
C ILE A 182 -15.97 -9.06 3.94
N PHE A 183 -16.42 -8.20 4.84
CA PHE A 183 -16.80 -8.52 6.21
C PHE A 183 -18.33 -8.59 6.26
N LYS A 184 -18.91 -9.79 6.18
CA LYS A 184 -20.36 -10.00 6.19
C LYS A 184 -20.71 -11.37 6.77
N PRO A 185 -21.72 -11.50 7.65
CA PRO A 185 -22.52 -10.44 8.26
C PRO A 185 -21.77 -9.74 9.41
N LEU A 186 -22.12 -8.49 9.71
CA LEU A 186 -21.71 -7.85 10.96
C LEU A 186 -22.56 -8.40 12.10
N ILE A 187 -21.91 -8.82 13.19
CA ILE A 187 -22.56 -9.39 14.38
C ILE A 187 -22.32 -8.47 15.58
N GLU A 188 -23.16 -8.56 16.60
CA GLU A 188 -23.04 -7.73 17.82
C GLU A 188 -22.04 -8.29 18.84
N GLU A 189 -21.57 -9.53 18.65
CA GLU A 189 -20.55 -10.18 19.49
C GLU A 189 -19.15 -9.94 18.92
N ILE A 190 -18.18 -9.66 19.78
CA ILE A 190 -16.75 -9.49 19.42
C ILE A 190 -16.27 -10.76 18.70
N PRO A 191 -15.64 -10.67 17.50
CA PRO A 191 -14.99 -9.52 16.87
C PRO A 191 -15.89 -8.64 15.97
N CYS A 192 -17.21 -8.73 16.12
CA CYS A 192 -18.23 -7.98 15.39
C CYS A 192 -18.36 -8.33 13.90
N VAL A 193 -17.72 -9.41 13.47
CA VAL A 193 -17.72 -9.93 12.10
C VAL A 193 -18.02 -11.42 12.15
N GLY A 194 -19.07 -11.85 11.44
CA GLY A 194 -19.44 -13.25 11.31
C GLY A 194 -18.55 -14.02 10.34
N ALA A 195 -18.24 -13.45 9.18
CA ALA A 195 -17.29 -14.04 8.23
C ALA A 195 -16.46 -12.98 7.50
N VAL A 196 -15.23 -13.37 7.14
CA VAL A 196 -14.32 -12.60 6.30
C VAL A 196 -14.12 -13.36 5.00
N SER A 197 -14.61 -12.81 3.91
CA SER A 197 -14.31 -13.29 2.56
C SER A 197 -13.21 -12.45 1.94
N TYR A 198 -12.26 -13.09 1.27
CA TYR A 198 -11.20 -12.40 0.53
C TYR A 198 -11.30 -12.80 -0.94
N SER A 199 -11.14 -11.83 -1.83
CA SER A 199 -11.18 -12.04 -3.28
C SER A 199 -10.18 -11.12 -3.97
N LEU A 200 -9.64 -11.54 -5.11
CA LEU A 200 -8.82 -10.69 -5.96
C LEU A 200 -9.72 -10.13 -7.07
N ARG A 201 -10.03 -8.83 -7.01
CA ARG A 201 -11.03 -8.21 -7.90
C ARG A 201 -10.54 -8.09 -9.34
N GLU A 202 -9.28 -7.67 -9.50
CA GLU A 202 -8.65 -7.48 -10.79
C GLU A 202 -7.24 -8.08 -10.71
N LYS A 203 -7.00 -9.18 -11.43
CA LYS A 203 -5.66 -9.72 -11.66
C LYS A 203 -4.99 -8.82 -12.70
N LYS A 204 -4.20 -7.83 -12.25
CA LYS A 204 -3.40 -7.01 -13.17
C LYS A 204 -1.99 -7.60 -13.33
N LYS A 205 -1.50 -7.49 -14.56
CA LYS A 205 -0.20 -7.88 -15.13
C LYS A 205 0.79 -8.47 -14.11
N LEU A 206 0.95 -9.80 -14.18
CA LEU A 206 2.09 -10.50 -13.59
C LEU A 206 3.21 -10.50 -14.63
N ASP A 207 4.10 -9.52 -14.56
CA ASP A 207 5.23 -9.41 -15.47
C ASP A 207 6.43 -10.12 -14.84
N PHE A 208 6.97 -11.15 -15.51
CA PHE A 208 8.14 -11.89 -15.04
C PHE A 208 9.23 -11.96 -16.12
N THR A 209 10.50 -11.82 -15.73
CA THR A 209 11.63 -11.97 -16.66
C THR A 209 12.32 -13.32 -16.46
N LEU A 210 12.11 -14.25 -17.39
CA LEU A 210 12.83 -15.53 -17.38
C LEU A 210 14.20 -15.37 -18.06
N LYS A 211 15.26 -15.83 -17.39
CA LYS A 211 16.62 -15.94 -17.95
C LYS A 211 17.11 -17.38 -17.78
N VAL A 212 17.20 -18.12 -18.87
CA VAL A 212 17.83 -19.44 -18.84
C VAL A 212 19.36 -19.25 -18.92
N VAL A 213 20.10 -19.90 -18.01
CA VAL A 213 21.56 -19.87 -18.07
C VAL A 213 22.01 -20.95 -19.04
N GLY A 214 22.27 -20.56 -20.30
CA GLY A 214 22.80 -21.45 -21.35
C GLY A 214 22.02 -21.54 -22.67
N GLY A 215 20.97 -20.74 -22.89
CA GLY A 215 20.20 -20.69 -24.14
C GLY A 215 18.91 -19.86 -24.03
N ASP A 216 18.17 -19.67 -25.13
CA ASP A 216 16.89 -18.95 -25.15
C ASP A 216 15.72 -19.80 -24.63
N LEU A 217 14.73 -19.16 -24.00
CA LEU A 217 13.56 -19.78 -23.37
C LEU A 217 12.73 -20.67 -24.33
N SER A 218 12.82 -20.43 -25.63
CA SER A 218 12.20 -21.22 -26.70
C SER A 218 12.75 -22.64 -26.84
N SER A 219 13.83 -23.01 -26.14
CA SER A 219 14.42 -24.35 -26.21
C SER A 219 13.85 -25.36 -25.20
N ILE A 220 12.98 -24.96 -24.26
CA ILE A 220 12.31 -25.88 -23.32
C ILE A 220 10.79 -25.81 -23.55
N PRO A 221 10.27 -26.56 -24.54
CA PRO A 221 8.83 -26.60 -24.80
C PRO A 221 8.07 -27.14 -23.59
N GLY A 222 6.99 -26.47 -23.20
CA GLY A 222 6.10 -26.86 -22.11
C GLY A 222 6.38 -26.22 -20.74
N LEU A 223 7.53 -25.57 -20.50
CA LEU A 223 7.79 -24.91 -19.21
C LEU A 223 7.06 -23.57 -19.09
N ALA A 224 7.05 -22.77 -20.17
CA ALA A 224 6.30 -21.52 -20.20
C ALA A 224 4.79 -21.79 -20.07
N ASP A 225 4.27 -22.74 -20.86
CA ASP A 225 2.87 -23.18 -20.81
C ASP A 225 2.50 -23.77 -19.45
N ALA A 226 3.36 -24.57 -18.81
CA ALA A 226 3.10 -25.13 -17.49
C ALA A 226 3.10 -24.07 -16.38
N ILE A 227 3.94 -23.02 -16.49
CA ILE A 227 3.93 -21.89 -15.56
C ILE A 227 2.67 -21.04 -15.75
N GLU A 228 2.29 -20.76 -17.00
CA GLU A 228 1.07 -20.02 -17.33
C GLU A 228 -0.17 -20.76 -16.83
N VAL A 229 -0.27 -22.07 -17.11
CA VAL A 229 -1.33 -22.97 -16.65
C VAL A 229 -1.34 -23.11 -15.11
N CYS A 230 -0.18 -23.19 -14.44
CA CYS A 230 -0.09 -23.19 -12.97
C CYS A 230 -0.47 -21.84 -12.34
N THR A 231 -0.37 -20.73 -13.05
CA THR A 231 -0.89 -19.44 -12.57
C THR A 231 -2.39 -19.25 -12.83
N GLU A 232 -3.02 -20.13 -13.62
CA GLU A 232 -4.45 -20.10 -13.91
C GLU A 232 -5.26 -21.13 -13.09
N LEU A 233 -4.73 -22.34 -12.88
CA LEU A 233 -5.50 -23.45 -12.29
C LEU A 233 -5.78 -23.36 -10.77
N PRO A 234 -4.83 -23.03 -9.88
CA PRO A 234 -5.11 -23.02 -8.43
C PRO A 234 -5.84 -21.76 -7.97
N ILE A 235 -5.71 -20.64 -8.70
CA ILE A 235 -6.31 -19.35 -8.30
C ILE A 235 -7.80 -19.32 -8.66
N MET A 236 -8.24 -19.96 -9.75
CA MET A 236 -9.66 -20.01 -10.11
C MET A 236 -10.50 -20.91 -9.19
N ASN A 237 -9.95 -22.00 -8.65
CA ASN A 237 -10.74 -22.93 -7.83
C ASN A 237 -10.75 -22.61 -6.33
N ASN A 238 -9.68 -22.01 -5.76
CA ASN A 238 -9.61 -21.72 -4.33
C ASN A 238 -9.97 -20.27 -3.94
N CYS A 239 -10.01 -19.31 -4.88
CA CYS A 239 -10.42 -17.94 -4.55
C CYS A 239 -11.95 -17.71 -4.57
N PHE A 240 -12.75 -18.71 -4.94
CA PHE A 240 -14.21 -18.55 -4.98
C PHE A 240 -14.93 -19.07 -3.72
N TYR A 241 -14.35 -19.99 -2.94
CA TYR A 241 -15.01 -20.52 -1.75
C TYR A 241 -14.02 -21.02 -0.72
N SER A 242 -13.46 -20.12 0.08
CA SER A 242 -12.97 -20.52 1.41
C SER A 242 -13.87 -19.86 2.44
N TYR A 243 -14.97 -20.55 2.76
CA TYR A 243 -15.72 -20.31 3.98
C TYR A 243 -14.83 -20.78 5.14
N PHE A 244 -14.51 -19.88 6.06
CA PHE A 244 -14.22 -20.26 7.43
C PHE A 244 -15.53 -20.37 8.19
#